data_AF-A0A286C9F6-F1
#
_entry.id   AF-A0A286C9F6-F1
#
_cell.length_a   1.000
_cell.length_b   1.000
_cell.length_c   1.000
_cell.angle_alpha   90.00
_cell.angle_beta   90.00
_cell.angle_gamma   90.00
#
_symmetry.space_group_name_H-M   'P 1'
#
loop_
_entity.id
_entity.type
_entity.pdbx_description
1 polymer ?
#
loop_
_entity_poly.entity_id
_entity_poly.type
_entity_poly.pdbx_seq_one_letter_code
_entity_poly.pdbx_strand_id
1 'polypeptide(L)' 'MKIGILGTGNIGKTLISRLSAAGHEVKAANSRGPETIGADVPASGGRAVTAAEAVVDVDAVILSLPFDRIPQVTPLIAP' A
#
# COMPACT_ATOMS: atom_id res chain seq x y z
N MET A 1 -9.58 1.19 -10.56
CA MET A 1 -9.55 2.07 -9.38
C MET A 1 -8.11 2.32 -9.01
N LYS A 2 -7.84 3.48 -8.40
CA LYS A 2 -6.57 3.81 -7.72
C LYS A 2 -6.67 3.34 -6.27
N ILE A 3 -5.78 2.44 -5.85
CA ILE A 3 -5.84 1.81 -4.53
C ILE A 3 -4.51 2.05 -3.80
N GLY A 4 -4.59 2.62 -2.59
CA GLY A 4 -3.48 2.71 -1.67
C GLY A 4 -3.43 1.52 -0.72
N ILE A 5 -2.25 0.92 -0.53
CA ILE A 5 -2.05 -0.17 0.43
C ILE A 5 -0.95 0.21 1.41
N LEU A 6 -1.32 0.32 2.69
CA LEU A 6 -0.37 0.49 3.79
C LEU A 6 -0.09 -0.89 4.41
N GLY A 7 1.12 -1.41 4.14
CA GLY A 7 1.58 -2.72 4.59
C GLY A 7 1.97 -3.64 3.44
N THR A 8 3.25 -3.99 3.35
CA THR A 8 3.81 -4.89 2.31
C THR A 8 4.29 -6.22 2.89
N GLY A 9 3.59 -6.74 3.90
CA GLY A 9 3.78 -8.09 4.42
C GLY A 9 3.12 -9.15 3.53
N ASN A 10 2.97 -10.38 4.04
CA ASN A 10 2.39 -11.49 3.25
C ASN A 10 1.02 -11.15 2.67
N ILE A 11 0.10 -10.64 3.49
CA ILE A 11 -1.26 -10.25 3.06
C ILE A 11 -1.21 -9.12 2.05
N GLY A 12 -0.49 -8.04 2.37
CA GLY A 12 -0.35 -6.88 1.50
C GLY A 12 0.21 -7.21 0.12
N LYS A 13 1.26 -8.04 0.05
CA LYS A 13 1.85 -8.49 -1.23
C LYS A 13 0.86 -9.29 -2.08
N THR A 14 0.07 -10.17 -1.45
CA THR A 14 -0.99 -10.90 -2.16
C THR A 14 -2.06 -9.93 -2.71
N LEU A 15 -2.50 -8.97 -1.91
CA LEU A 15 -3.47 -7.97 -2.36
C LEU A 15 -2.93 -7.13 -3.52
N ILE A 16 -1.68 -6.64 -3.41
CA ILE A 16 -1.02 -5.89 -4.47
C ILE A 16 -1.03 -6.67 -5.77
N SER A 17 -0.51 -7.90 -5.76
CA SER A 17 -0.43 -8.73 -6.96
C SER A 17 -1.80 -9.01 -7.57
N ARG A 18 -2.81 -9.34 -6.76
CA ARG A 18 -4.16 -9.70 -7.25
C ARG A 18 -4.92 -8.48 -7.78
N LEU A 19 -4.84 -7.34 -7.10
CA LEU A 19 -5.52 -6.11 -7.50
C LEU A 19 -4.86 -5.50 -8.74
N SER A 20 -3.53 -5.51 -8.82
CA SER A 20 -2.80 -5.10 -10.03
C SER A 20 -3.16 -6.00 -11.22
N ALA A 21 -3.20 -7.33 -11.04
CA ALA A 21 -3.63 -8.26 -12.09
C ALA A 21 -5.08 -8.07 -12.53
N ALA A 22 -5.94 -7.53 -11.67
CA ALA A 22 -7.32 -7.16 -11.99
C ALA A 22 -7.44 -5.80 -12.72
N GLY A 23 -6.32 -5.13 -13.04
CA GLY A 23 -6.29 -3.86 -13.76
C GLY A 23 -6.49 -2.63 -12.88
N HIS A 24 -6.22 -2.73 -11.57
CA HIS A 24 -6.22 -1.57 -10.68
C HIS A 24 -4.84 -0.93 -10.58
N GLU A 25 -4.80 0.38 -10.37
CA GLU A 25 -3.57 1.12 -10.10
C GLU A 25 -3.26 1.03 -8.62
N VAL A 26 -2.23 0.26 -8.24
CA VAL A 26 -1.92 -0.01 -6.82
C VAL A 26 -0.69 0.75 -6.39
N LYS A 27 -0.83 1.61 -5.37
CA LYS A 27 0.27 2.23 -4.64
C LYS A 27 0.53 1.42 -3.37
N ALA A 28 1.78 1.02 -3.13
CA ALA A 28 2.17 0.18 -2.00
C ALA A 28 3.20 0.90 -1.12
N ALA A 29 2.94 0.97 0.18
CA ALA A 29 3.83 1.58 1.15
C ALA A 29 4.03 0.69 2.39
N ASN A 30 5.17 0.86 3.06
CA ASN A 30 5.43 0.28 4.37
C ASN A 30 6.10 1.33 5.29
N SER A 31 6.33 0.98 6.56
CA SER A 31 6.88 1.91 7.56
C SER A 31 8.38 2.20 7.40
N ARG A 32 9.08 1.52 6.49
CA ARG A 32 10.54 1.59 6.34
C ARG A 32 10.99 2.34 5.10
N GLY A 33 10.06 2.78 4.25
CA GLY A 33 10.37 3.50 3.01
C GLY A 33 10.24 2.62 1.76
N PRO A 34 9.95 3.23 0.59
CA PRO A 34 9.72 2.53 -0.66
C PRO A 34 10.91 1.68 -1.12
N GLU A 35 12.13 2.11 -0.82
CA GLU A 35 13.38 1.40 -1.13
C GLU A 35 13.52 0.04 -0.43
N THR A 36 12.75 -0.18 0.64
CA THR A 36 12.72 -1.47 1.36
C THR A 36 11.66 -2.43 0.85
N ILE A 37 10.84 -1.99 -0.11
CA ILE A 37 9.81 -2.82 -0.72
C ILE A 37 10.48 -3.69 -1.78
N GLY A 38 10.31 -5.01 -1.63
CA GLY A 38 10.90 -5.99 -2.52
C GLY A 38 10.48 -5.80 -3.98
N ALA A 39 11.37 -6.15 -4.90
CA ALA A 39 11.16 -6.05 -6.34
C ALA A 39 9.94 -6.86 -6.86
N ASP A 40 9.41 -7.78 -6.06
CA ASP A 40 8.18 -8.51 -6.34
C ASP A 40 6.95 -7.61 -6.46
N VAL A 41 6.93 -6.47 -5.74
CA VAL A 41 5.83 -5.49 -5.83
C VAL A 41 5.78 -4.82 -7.20
N PRO A 42 6.83 -4.14 -7.70
CA PRO A 42 6.83 -3.59 -9.05
C PRO A 42 6.70 -4.65 -10.14
N ALA A 43 7.30 -5.83 -9.97
CA ALA A 43 7.14 -6.93 -10.92
C ALA A 43 5.69 -7.43 -11.04
N SER A 44 4.88 -7.28 -9.99
CA SER A 44 3.45 -7.63 -9.99
C SER A 44 2.52 -6.47 -10.40
N GLY A 45 3.07 -5.31 -10.77
CA GLY A 45 2.32 -4.13 -11.20
C GLY A 45 1.95 -3.16 -10.08
N GLY A 46 2.49 -3.32 -8.87
CA GLY A 46 2.34 -2.36 -7.79
C GLY A 46 3.43 -1.29 -7.80
N ARG A 47 3.11 -0.05 -7.44
CA ARG A 47 4.09 1.04 -7.33
C ARG A 47 4.53 1.24 -5.90
N ALA A 48 5.80 1.01 -5.61
CA ALA A 48 6.40 1.34 -4.32
C ALA A 48 6.43 2.86 -4.11
N VAL A 49 5.85 3.34 -3.01
CA VAL A 49 5.75 4.77 -2.66
C VAL A 49 5.90 4.97 -1.15
N THR A 50 5.99 6.23 -0.71
CA THR A 50 5.89 6.58 0.71
C THR A 50 4.46 6.39 1.23
N ALA A 51 4.29 6.29 2.56
CA ALA A 51 2.97 6.15 3.18
C ALA A 51 2.05 7.35 2.89
N ALA A 52 2.61 8.57 2.82
CA ALA A 52 1.86 9.76 2.47
C ALA A 52 1.36 9.72 1.00
N GLU A 53 2.20 9.27 0.07
CA GLU A 53 1.80 9.17 -1.34
C GLU A 53 0.79 8.04 -1.60
N ALA A 54 0.78 7.00 -0.78
CA ALA A 54 -0.16 5.89 -0.90
C ALA A 54 -1.62 6.30 -0.62
N VAL A 55 -1.84 7.35 0.18
CA VAL A 55 -3.19 7.81 0.56
C VAL A 55 -3.69 9.00 -0.26
N VAL A 56 -2.83 9.62 -1.07
CA VAL A 56 -3.17 10.77 -1.92
C VAL A 56 -3.70 10.28 -3.27
N ASP A 57 -4.78 10.89 -3.78
CA ASP A 57 -5.36 10.59 -5.10
C ASP A 57 -5.59 9.08 -5.30
N VAL A 58 -6.35 8.49 -4.38
CA VAL A 58 -6.79 7.08 -4.42
C VAL A 58 -8.28 6.99 -4.11
N ASP A 59 -8.95 6.05 -4.75
CA ASP A 59 -10.37 5.78 -4.55
C ASP A 59 -10.61 5.00 -3.24
N ALA A 60 -9.62 4.22 -2.80
CA ALA A 60 -9.68 3.42 -1.58
C ALA A 60 -8.28 3.24 -0.96
N VAL A 61 -8.25 3.13 0.38
CA VAL A 61 -7.05 2.77 1.16
C VAL A 61 -7.30 1.46 1.90
N ILE A 62 -6.38 0.50 1.76
CA ILE A 62 -6.39 -0.76 2.50
C ILE A 62 -5.26 -0.74 3.54
N LEU A 63 -5.62 -0.93 4.81
CA LEU A 63 -4.68 -1.07 5.90
C LEU A 63 -4.37 -2.55 6.12
N SER A 64 -3.22 -3.01 5.64
CA SER A 64 -2.70 -4.38 5.85
C SER A 64 -1.59 -4.37 6.89
N LEU A 65 -1.89 -3.83 8.07
CA LEU A 65 -0.98 -3.67 9.20
C LEU A 65 -1.62 -4.17 10.51
N PRO A 66 -0.81 -4.56 11.51
CA PRO A 66 -1.32 -4.91 12.85
C PRO A 66 -2.19 -3.80 13.46
N PHE A 67 -3.28 -4.17 14.15
CA PHE A 67 -4.25 -3.20 14.68
C PHE A 67 -3.63 -2.17 15.64
N ASP A 68 -2.65 -2.58 16.44
CA ASP A 68 -1.89 -1.71 17.36
C ASP A 68 -1.07 -0.63 16.64
N ARG A 69 -0.82 -0.78 15.33
CA ARG A 69 -0.12 0.21 14.51
C ARG A 69 -1.05 1.19 13.79
N ILE A 70 -2.36 0.98 13.82
CA ILE A 70 -3.33 1.90 13.18
C ILE A 70 -3.17 3.34 13.67
N PRO A 71 -2.99 3.62 14.98
CA PRO A 71 -2.79 5.01 15.45
C PRO A 71 -1.64 5.75 14.77
N GLN A 72 -0.62 5.03 14.28
CA GLN A 72 0.55 5.63 13.62
C GLN A 72 0.23 6.15 12.21
N VAL A 73 -0.80 5.60 11.56
CA VAL A 73 -1.22 6.00 10.21
C VAL A 73 -2.48 6.85 10.23
N THR A 74 -3.15 6.99 11.38
CA THR A 74 -4.33 7.85 11.54
C THR A 74 -4.13 9.27 10.99
N PRO A 75 -2.99 9.97 11.22
CA PRO A 75 -2.79 11.31 10.68
C PRO A 75 -2.75 11.39 9.15
N LEU A 76 -2.63 10.25 8.44
CA LEU A 76 -2.60 10.18 6.98
C LEU A 76 -4.00 9.98 6.37
N ILE A 77 -4.96 9.49 7.15
CA ILE A 77 -6.27 9.04 6.64
C ILE A 77 -7.46 9.66 7.36
N ALA A 78 -7.24 10.27 8.53
CA ALA A 78 -8.26 11.04 9.23
C ALA A 78 -8.22 12.51 8.80
N PRO A 79 -9.38 13.16 8.66
CA PRO A 79 -9.47 14.60 8.36
C PRO A 79 -9.00 15.49 9.51
#